data_AF-A0A7J6WEE8-F1
#
_entry.id   AF-A0A7J6WEE8-F1
#
_cell.length_a   1.000
_cell.length_b   1.000
_cell.length_c   1.000
_cell.angle_alpha   90.00
_cell.angle_beta   90.00
_cell.angle_gamma   90.00
#
_symmetry.space_group_name_H-M   'P 1'
#
loop_
_entity.id
_entity.type
_entity.pdbx_description
1 polymer ?
#
loop_
_entity_poly.entity_id
_entity_poly.type
_entity_poly.pdbx_seq_one_letter_code
_entity_poly.pdbx_strand_id
1 'polypeptide(L)'
;MGEPEPKSKPKPSSKSKPSSNLSHPIDTAYLELITQKRIDFFQQIKAQQIEERNRIGGKVIKIKLPDGAEKEGKQWITSPMDVAKGIAKSLASEALISQVNGTLWDMDRPLEEDCDLKFFKFEDDEGRDTFWHSSAHILGESLEREYGCKLCIGPCTTRGEGFYYDAFYGELGLNEEHFKLIESAALKAVA
;
A
#
# COMPACT_ATOMS: atom_id res chain seq x y z
N MET A 1 12.28 -77.51 -20.04
CA MET A 1 11.04 -76.70 -19.98
C MET A 1 10.94 -76.09 -18.61
N GLY A 2 10.80 -74.76 -18.56
CA GLY A 2 10.58 -73.99 -17.32
C GLY A 2 11.61 -72.88 -17.12
N GLU A 3 11.58 -71.83 -17.94
CA GLU A 3 12.18 -70.53 -17.58
C GLU A 3 11.49 -69.99 -16.32
N PRO A 4 12.20 -69.35 -15.37
CA PRO A 4 11.56 -68.66 -14.27
C PRO A 4 11.00 -67.31 -14.74
N GLU A 5 9.73 -67.06 -14.40
CA GLU A 5 8.94 -65.88 -14.75
C GLU A 5 9.58 -64.54 -14.32
N PRO A 6 9.35 -63.44 -15.08
CA PRO A 6 9.85 -62.12 -14.73
C PRO A 6 9.06 -61.52 -13.56
N LYS A 7 9.78 -61.12 -12.50
CA LYS A 7 9.23 -60.37 -11.37
C LYS A 7 8.58 -59.06 -11.84
N SER A 8 7.31 -58.87 -11.49
CA SER A 8 6.52 -57.69 -11.81
C SER A 8 7.12 -56.44 -11.14
N LYS A 9 7.33 -55.38 -11.92
CA LYS A 9 7.69 -54.05 -11.41
C LYS A 9 6.51 -53.47 -10.63
N PRO A 10 6.72 -52.83 -9.46
CA PRO A 10 5.64 -52.18 -8.74
C PRO A 10 5.08 -51.00 -9.56
N LYS A 11 3.74 -50.95 -9.69
CA LYS A 11 3.01 -49.84 -10.32
C LYS A 11 3.29 -48.53 -9.55
N PRO A 12 3.36 -47.38 -10.24
CA PRO A 12 3.55 -46.10 -9.57
C PRO A 12 2.33 -45.85 -8.67
N SER A 13 2.60 -45.63 -7.38
CA SER A 13 1.61 -45.21 -6.40
C SER A 13 0.91 -43.96 -6.91
N SER A 14 -0.41 -44.02 -7.01
CA SER A 14 -1.27 -42.86 -7.24
C SER A 14 -0.87 -41.73 -6.29
N LYS A 15 -0.41 -40.60 -6.82
CA LYS A 15 -0.23 -39.37 -6.05
C LYS A 15 -1.57 -39.05 -5.41
N SER A 16 -1.64 -39.17 -4.08
CA SER A 16 -2.73 -38.60 -3.31
C SER A 16 -2.76 -37.10 -3.60
N LYS A 17 -3.91 -36.57 -3.99
CA LYS A 17 -4.13 -35.12 -4.02
C LYS A 17 -3.84 -34.59 -2.61
N PRO A 18 -3.07 -33.50 -2.44
CA PRO A 18 -2.93 -32.89 -1.13
C PRO A 18 -4.32 -32.42 -0.68
N SER A 19 -4.73 -32.89 0.50
CA SER A 19 -5.97 -32.49 1.14
C SER A 19 -5.84 -31.03 1.57
N SER A 20 -6.45 -30.13 0.81
CA SER A 20 -6.58 -28.70 1.15
C SER A 20 -7.55 -28.51 2.31
N ASN A 21 -7.10 -28.79 3.54
CA ASN A 21 -7.74 -28.34 4.77
C ASN A 21 -6.86 -27.27 5.42
N LEU A 22 -6.57 -26.20 4.68
CA LEU A 22 -5.88 -25.00 5.15
C LEU A 22 -6.88 -24.00 5.78
N SER A 23 -7.86 -24.48 6.56
CA SER A 23 -8.81 -23.57 7.20
C SER A 23 -8.25 -23.09 8.54
N HIS A 24 -7.43 -22.04 8.50
CA HIS A 24 -7.31 -21.18 9.68
C HIS A 24 -8.65 -20.45 9.85
N PRO A 25 -9.24 -20.42 11.05
CA PRO A 25 -10.51 -19.73 11.26
C PRO A 25 -10.30 -18.21 11.14
N ILE A 26 -10.72 -17.66 10.00
CA ILE A 26 -10.82 -16.22 9.80
C ILE A 26 -12.15 -15.78 10.39
N ASP A 27 -12.13 -14.83 11.33
CA ASP A 27 -13.36 -14.21 11.83
C ASP A 27 -13.82 -13.11 10.87
N THR A 28 -14.36 -13.55 9.73
CA THR A 28 -14.84 -12.65 8.67
C THR A 28 -15.91 -11.68 9.21
N ALA A 29 -16.78 -12.15 10.10
CA ALA A 29 -17.82 -11.32 10.70
C ALA A 29 -17.22 -10.18 11.55
N TYR A 30 -16.19 -10.47 12.35
CA TYR A 30 -15.46 -9.46 13.10
C TYR A 30 -14.74 -8.47 12.16
N LEU A 31 -14.05 -8.97 11.14
CA LEU A 31 -13.32 -8.13 10.18
C LEU A 31 -14.26 -7.18 9.45
N GLU A 32 -15.40 -7.66 8.96
CA GLU A 32 -16.40 -6.84 8.28
C GLU A 32 -16.98 -5.78 9.22
N LEU A 33 -17.37 -6.17 10.43
CA LEU A 33 -17.95 -5.25 11.43
C LEU A 33 -16.97 -4.15 11.83
N ILE A 34 -15.73 -4.51 12.14
CA ILE A 34 -14.71 -3.55 12.59
C ILE A 34 -14.21 -2.67 11.45
N THR A 35 -14.03 -3.24 10.25
CA THR A 35 -13.63 -2.48 9.06
C THR A 35 -14.67 -1.41 8.75
N GLN A 36 -15.95 -1.78 8.70
CA GLN A 36 -17.01 -0.81 8.44
C GLN A 36 -17.06 0.29 9.50
N LYS A 37 -16.99 -0.08 10.79
CA LYS A 37 -16.94 0.89 11.89
C LYS A 37 -15.76 1.87 11.76
N ARG A 38 -14.58 1.39 11.39
CA ARG A 38 -13.38 2.24 11.19
C ARG A 38 -13.53 3.16 9.98
N ILE A 39 -14.10 2.65 8.88
CA ILE A 39 -14.42 3.44 7.70
C ILE A 39 -15.37 4.58 8.08
N ASP A 40 -16.45 4.29 8.81
CA ASP A 40 -17.44 5.29 9.21
C ASP A 40 -16.80 6.41 10.05
N PHE A 41 -15.95 6.05 11.02
CA PHE A 41 -15.19 7.05 11.79
C PHE A 41 -14.24 7.86 10.92
N PHE A 42 -13.49 7.20 10.04
CA PHE A 42 -12.58 7.90 9.13
C PHE A 42 -13.33 8.89 8.24
N GLN A 43 -14.45 8.48 7.64
CA GLN A 43 -15.26 9.36 6.80
C GLN A 43 -15.84 10.54 7.59
N GLN A 44 -16.30 10.31 8.82
CA GLN A 44 -16.79 11.38 9.69
C GLN A 44 -15.68 12.41 9.98
N ILE A 45 -14.49 11.96 10.40
CA ILE A 45 -13.35 12.84 10.69
C ILE A 45 -12.89 13.56 9.42
N LYS A 46 -12.79 12.85 8.30
CA LYS A 46 -12.40 13.40 7.01
C LYS A 46 -13.38 14.48 6.55
N ALA A 47 -14.69 14.26 6.70
CA ALA A 47 -15.71 15.24 6.36
C ALA A 47 -15.57 16.52 7.19
N GLN A 48 -15.38 16.40 8.52
CA GLN A 48 -15.14 17.53 9.41
C GLN A 48 -13.88 18.31 9.01
N GLN A 49 -12.79 17.61 8.68
CA GLN A 49 -11.55 18.25 8.23
C GLN A 49 -11.71 18.97 6.88
N ILE A 50 -12.46 18.38 5.94
CA ILE A 50 -12.75 19.02 4.65
C ILE A 50 -13.58 20.28 4.85
N GLU A 51 -14.62 20.22 5.69
CA GLU A 51 -15.45 21.39 5.99
C GLU A 51 -14.64 22.51 6.64
N GLU A 52 -13.78 22.17 7.62
CA GLU A 52 -12.87 23.11 8.25
C GLU A 52 -11.95 23.77 7.23
N ARG A 53 -11.28 22.97 6.39
CA ARG A 53 -10.37 23.45 5.33
C ARG A 53 -11.08 24.37 4.35
N ASN A 54 -12.30 24.04 3.96
CA ASN A 54 -13.11 24.90 3.08
C ASN A 54 -13.48 26.23 3.76
N ARG A 55 -13.66 26.23 5.09
CA ARG A 55 -13.96 27.44 5.86
C ARG A 55 -12.76 28.36 6.01
N ILE A 56 -11.57 27.81 6.24
CA ILE A 56 -10.35 28.59 6.51
C ILE A 56 -9.48 28.83 5.26
N GLY A 57 -9.74 28.10 4.17
CA GLY A 57 -8.97 28.15 2.94
C GLY A 57 -9.29 29.34 2.03
N GLY A 58 -8.51 29.45 0.96
CA GLY A 58 -8.75 30.41 -0.13
C GLY A 58 -7.85 31.64 -0.15
N LYS A 59 -7.05 31.88 0.90
CA LYS A 59 -5.97 32.88 0.84
C LYS A 59 -4.98 32.50 -0.26
N VAL A 60 -4.54 33.47 -1.05
CA VAL A 60 -3.47 33.26 -2.03
C VAL A 60 -2.16 33.00 -1.30
N ILE A 61 -1.45 31.95 -1.70
CA ILE A 61 -0.14 31.55 -1.19
C ILE A 61 0.87 31.46 -2.33
N LYS A 62 2.14 31.69 -2.00
CA LYS A 62 3.27 31.55 -2.93
C LYS A 62 3.95 30.20 -2.76
N ILE A 63 4.13 29.51 -3.88
CA ILE A 63 4.74 28.19 -3.94
C ILE A 63 6.02 28.33 -4.77
N LYS A 64 7.17 28.13 -4.14
CA LYS A 64 8.47 28.25 -4.78
C LYS A 64 9.01 26.87 -5.16
N LEU A 65 9.45 26.74 -6.40
CA LEU A 65 10.00 25.50 -6.96
C LEU A 65 11.54 25.52 -6.96
N PRO A 66 12.21 24.36 -7.10
CA PRO A 66 13.67 24.26 -7.00
C PRO A 66 14.42 24.99 -8.12
N ASP A 67 13.76 25.21 -9.27
CA ASP A 67 14.27 26.00 -10.40
C ASP A 67 14.15 27.53 -10.17
N GLY A 68 13.61 27.93 -9.01
CA GLY A 68 13.34 29.32 -8.67
C GLY A 68 12.03 29.86 -9.22
N ALA A 69 11.25 29.06 -9.95
CA ALA A 69 9.93 29.48 -10.41
C ALA A 69 8.96 29.63 -9.22
N GLU A 70 8.14 30.67 -9.26
CA GLU A 70 7.06 30.88 -8.31
C GLU A 70 5.71 30.57 -8.97
N LYS A 71 4.84 29.89 -8.23
CA LYS A 71 3.46 29.60 -8.60
C LYS A 71 2.54 30.14 -7.51
N GLU A 72 1.36 30.62 -7.92
CA GLU A 72 0.31 30.97 -6.98
C GLU A 72 -0.57 29.76 -6.71
N GLY A 73 -0.90 29.55 -5.44
CA GLY A 73 -1.85 28.56 -4.97
C GLY A 73 -2.89 29.18 -4.05
N LYS A 74 -3.84 28.36 -3.60
CA LYS A 74 -4.83 28.71 -2.60
C LYS A 74 -4.63 27.86 -1.35
N GLN A 75 -4.47 28.53 -0.21
CA GLN A 75 -4.36 27.92 1.10
C GLN A 75 -5.47 26.90 1.34
N TRP A 76 -5.12 25.72 1.85
CA TRP A 76 -6.02 24.60 2.16
C TRP A 76 -6.83 24.04 0.98
N ILE A 77 -6.54 24.49 -0.25
CA ILE A 77 -7.24 24.07 -1.47
C ILE A 77 -6.24 23.47 -2.46
N THR A 78 -5.16 24.17 -2.78
CA THR A 78 -4.14 23.70 -3.72
C THR A 78 -3.27 22.64 -3.07
N SER A 79 -3.10 21.49 -3.73
CA SER A 79 -2.20 20.41 -3.32
C SER A 79 -0.93 20.37 -4.18
N PRO A 80 0.16 19.69 -3.73
CA PRO A 80 1.31 19.39 -4.59
C PRO A 80 0.92 18.73 -5.92
N MET A 81 -0.07 17.84 -5.92
CA MET A 81 -0.59 17.18 -7.12
C MET A 81 -1.18 18.18 -8.12
N ASP A 82 -1.90 19.20 -7.64
CA ASP A 82 -2.42 20.27 -8.52
C ASP A 82 -1.30 21.09 -9.15
N VAL A 83 -0.25 21.40 -8.36
CA VAL A 83 0.94 22.10 -8.86
C VAL A 83 1.67 21.26 -9.90
N ALA A 84 1.88 19.96 -9.63
CA ALA A 84 2.51 19.04 -10.56
C ALA A 84 1.74 18.95 -11.89
N LYS A 85 0.39 18.81 -11.83
CA LYS A 85 -0.48 18.83 -13.02
C LYS A 85 -0.37 20.14 -13.81
N GLY A 86 -0.25 21.27 -13.11
CA GLY A 86 -0.05 22.59 -13.71
C GLY A 86 1.33 22.79 -14.36
N ILE A 87 2.34 22.02 -13.97
CA ILE A 87 3.67 22.02 -14.59
C ILE A 87 3.69 21.11 -15.81
N ALA A 88 3.41 19.82 -15.63
CA ALA A 88 3.39 18.82 -16.69
C ALA A 88 2.61 17.57 -16.26
N LYS A 89 1.85 16.99 -17.20
CA LYS A 89 1.14 15.73 -16.95
C LYS A 89 2.09 14.59 -16.56
N SER A 90 3.28 14.54 -17.16
CA SER A 90 4.30 13.53 -16.85
C SER A 90 4.83 13.66 -15.42
N LEU A 91 5.02 14.90 -14.93
CA LEU A 91 5.44 15.13 -13.55
C LEU A 91 4.35 14.64 -12.57
N ALA A 92 3.09 14.96 -12.84
CA ALA A 92 1.98 14.49 -12.02
C ALA A 92 1.82 12.95 -12.00
N SER A 93 2.19 12.27 -13.08
CA SER A 93 2.15 10.80 -13.14
C SER A 93 3.36 10.12 -12.50
N GLU A 94 4.51 10.79 -12.44
CA GLU A 94 5.77 10.21 -11.95
C GLU A 94 6.09 10.58 -10.49
N ALA A 95 5.56 11.71 -9.99
CA ALA A 95 5.80 12.16 -8.63
C ALA A 95 5.05 11.27 -7.62
N LEU A 96 5.80 10.74 -6.65
CA LEU A 96 5.28 9.82 -5.63
C LEU A 96 5.04 10.51 -4.29
N ILE A 97 5.91 11.46 -3.94
CA ILE A 97 5.83 12.24 -2.72
C ILE A 97 6.38 13.64 -2.99
N SER A 98 6.00 14.59 -2.14
CA SER A 98 6.56 15.93 -2.16
C SER A 98 7.24 16.28 -0.85
N GLN A 99 8.01 17.36 -0.83
CA GLN A 99 8.50 18.00 0.37
C GLN A 99 8.03 19.45 0.37
N VAL A 100 7.45 19.86 1.49
CA VAL A 100 6.95 21.21 1.76
C VAL A 100 7.74 21.73 2.94
N ASN A 101 8.49 22.82 2.74
CA ASN A 101 9.30 23.46 3.79
C ASN A 101 10.22 22.46 4.54
N GLY A 102 10.86 21.55 3.79
CA GLY A 102 11.79 20.56 4.34
C GLY A 102 11.13 19.29 4.91
N THR A 103 9.79 19.23 4.99
CA THR A 103 9.05 18.06 5.51
C THR A 103 8.36 17.28 4.40
N LEU A 104 8.40 15.94 4.44
CA LEU A 104 7.65 15.10 3.49
C LEU A 104 6.14 15.36 3.58
N TRP A 105 5.50 15.35 2.42
CA TRP A 105 4.14 15.81 2.26
C TRP A 105 3.43 15.05 1.14
N ASP A 106 2.26 14.48 1.47
CA ASP A 106 1.46 13.71 0.52
C ASP A 106 1.03 14.56 -0.66
N MET A 107 1.01 13.96 -1.84
CA MET A 107 0.73 14.67 -3.08
C MET A 107 -0.65 15.34 -3.11
N ASP A 108 -1.66 14.71 -2.50
CA ASP A 108 -3.03 15.25 -2.44
C ASP A 108 -3.31 16.03 -1.14
N ARG A 109 -2.33 16.19 -0.24
CA ARG A 109 -2.52 16.98 0.99
C ARG A 109 -2.45 18.48 0.65
N PRO A 110 -3.50 19.28 0.95
CA PRO A 110 -3.49 20.70 0.64
C PRO A 110 -2.35 21.47 1.35
N LEU A 111 -1.83 22.48 0.68
CA LEU A 111 -0.78 23.37 1.18
C LEU A 111 -1.36 24.38 2.17
N GLU A 112 -0.64 24.60 3.27
CA GLU A 112 -1.17 25.35 4.42
C GLU A 112 -0.74 26.82 4.42
N GLU A 113 0.34 27.17 3.72
CA GLU A 113 0.92 28.51 3.68
C GLU A 113 1.91 28.65 2.52
N ASP A 114 2.59 29.79 2.45
CA ASP A 114 3.70 29.99 1.52
C ASP A 114 4.78 28.93 1.77
N CYS A 115 5.27 28.30 0.70
CA CYS A 115 6.17 27.17 0.86
C CYS A 115 7.18 26.99 -0.26
N ASP A 116 8.31 26.38 0.09
CA ASP A 116 9.21 25.72 -0.84
C ASP A 116 8.69 24.31 -1.11
N LEU A 117 8.45 23.99 -2.39
CA LEU A 117 7.90 22.71 -2.84
C LEU A 117 8.90 21.96 -3.71
N LYS A 118 9.19 20.72 -3.36
CA LYS A 118 10.01 19.77 -4.14
C LYS A 118 9.22 18.49 -4.38
N PHE A 119 9.40 17.89 -5.55
CA PHE A 119 8.80 16.59 -5.91
C PHE A 119 9.88 15.52 -5.93
N PHE A 120 9.51 14.30 -5.56
CA PHE A 120 10.37 13.13 -5.63
C PHE A 120 9.71 12.04 -6.46
N LYS A 121 10.51 11.40 -7.29
CA LYS A 121 10.13 10.27 -8.13
C LYS A 121 10.72 8.99 -7.56
N PHE A 122 10.49 7.88 -8.25
CA PHE A 122 10.98 6.57 -7.82
C PHE A 122 12.51 6.50 -7.77
N GLU A 123 13.20 7.28 -8.59
CA GLU A 123 14.66 7.34 -8.62
C GLU A 123 15.25 7.99 -7.35
N ASP A 124 14.46 8.82 -6.67
CA ASP A 124 14.84 9.46 -5.41
C ASP A 124 14.57 8.53 -4.23
N ASP A 125 15.37 8.65 -3.17
CA ASP A 125 15.23 7.83 -1.96
C ASP A 125 13.85 8.04 -1.31
N GLU A 126 13.41 9.29 -1.18
CA GLU A 126 12.12 9.64 -0.57
C GLU A 126 10.93 9.07 -1.35
N GLY A 127 10.99 9.12 -2.68
CA GLY A 127 9.93 8.57 -3.53
C GLY A 127 9.91 7.05 -3.51
N ARG A 128 11.08 6.41 -3.58
CA ARG A 128 11.20 4.94 -3.50
C ARG A 128 10.75 4.40 -2.15
N ASP A 129 11.13 5.05 -1.06
CA ASP A 129 10.73 4.65 0.29
C ASP A 129 9.22 4.79 0.49
N THR A 130 8.62 5.88 -0.03
CA THR A 130 7.17 6.07 -0.02
C THR A 130 6.44 4.98 -0.82
N PHE A 131 6.96 4.61 -1.99
CA PHE A 131 6.41 3.52 -2.80
C PHE A 131 6.46 2.17 -2.07
N TRP A 132 7.60 1.84 -1.46
CA TRP A 132 7.76 0.61 -0.69
C TRP A 132 6.91 0.59 0.57
N HIS A 133 6.77 1.71 1.26
CA HIS A 133 5.87 1.80 2.42
C HIS A 133 4.41 1.60 2.01
N SER A 134 3.97 2.21 0.91
CA SER A 134 2.61 2.02 0.37
C SER A 134 2.37 0.56 -0.05
N SER A 135 3.37 -0.08 -0.64
CA SER A 135 3.33 -1.49 -1.02
C SER A 135 3.23 -2.42 0.20
N ALA A 136 3.89 -2.06 1.31
CA ALA A 136 3.74 -2.77 2.57
C ALA A 136 2.30 -2.70 3.07
N HIS A 137 1.62 -1.55 3.01
CA HIS A 137 0.20 -1.47 3.39
C HIS A 137 -0.70 -2.39 2.57
N ILE A 138 -0.48 -2.48 1.26
CA ILE A 138 -1.22 -3.42 0.38
C ILE A 138 -0.98 -4.88 0.79
N LEU A 139 0.26 -5.23 1.12
CA LEU A 139 0.60 -6.55 1.63
C LEU A 139 -0.08 -6.81 2.97
N GLY A 140 -0.04 -5.88 3.92
CA GLY A 140 -0.72 -5.98 5.20
C GLY A 140 -2.22 -6.22 5.06
N GLU A 141 -2.90 -5.41 4.24
CA GLU A 141 -4.32 -5.58 3.92
C GLU A 141 -4.62 -6.97 3.33
N SER A 142 -3.77 -7.44 2.41
CA SER A 142 -3.90 -8.77 1.79
C SER A 142 -3.74 -9.89 2.82
N LEU A 143 -2.78 -9.77 3.74
CA LEU A 143 -2.55 -10.77 4.80
C LEU A 143 -3.67 -10.78 5.84
N GLU A 144 -4.20 -9.62 6.23
CA GLU A 144 -5.31 -9.52 7.18
C GLU A 144 -6.59 -10.11 6.57
N ARG A 145 -6.87 -9.86 5.28
CA ARG A 145 -8.05 -10.41 4.60
C ARG A 145 -7.97 -11.92 4.35
N GLU A 146 -6.84 -12.41 3.85
CA GLU A 146 -6.71 -13.82 3.46
C GLU A 146 -6.45 -14.74 4.65
N TYR A 147 -5.86 -14.23 5.74
CA TYR A 147 -5.46 -15.08 6.88
C TYR A 147 -5.96 -14.60 8.23
N GLY A 148 -6.68 -13.48 8.33
CA GLY A 148 -7.17 -12.96 9.61
C GLY A 148 -6.06 -12.60 10.60
N CYS A 149 -4.85 -12.35 10.11
CA CYS A 149 -3.68 -12.10 10.93
C CYS A 149 -3.75 -10.74 11.64
N LYS A 150 -2.97 -10.57 12.70
CA LYS A 150 -2.83 -9.28 13.39
C LYS A 150 -1.59 -8.56 12.87
N LEU A 151 -1.81 -7.44 12.20
CA LEU A 151 -0.76 -6.59 11.63
C LEU A 151 0.13 -5.98 12.73
N CYS A 152 1.45 -6.00 12.52
CA CYS A 152 2.43 -5.46 13.47
C CYS A 152 3.24 -4.31 12.87
N ILE A 153 4.23 -4.60 12.01
CA ILE A 153 5.08 -3.58 11.37
C ILE A 153 5.26 -3.85 9.88
N GLY A 154 5.23 -2.80 9.06
CA GLY A 154 5.44 -2.89 7.62
C GLY A 154 6.32 -1.77 7.08
N PRO A 155 7.63 -1.77 7.40
CA PRO A 155 8.52 -0.72 6.93
C PRO A 155 8.99 -0.99 5.49
N CYS A 156 9.43 0.06 4.80
CA CYS A 156 10.32 -0.11 3.67
C CYS A 156 11.70 -0.59 4.18
N THR A 157 12.46 -1.27 3.32
CA THR A 157 13.82 -1.69 3.66
C THR A 157 14.80 -0.54 3.40
N THR A 158 15.67 -0.27 4.37
CA THR A 158 16.60 0.88 4.38
C THR A 158 17.70 0.84 3.32
N ARG A 159 17.77 -0.22 2.49
CA ARG A 159 18.79 -0.40 1.44
C ARG A 159 18.19 -0.39 0.03
N GLY A 160 16.93 -0.02 -0.13
CA GLY A 160 16.25 -0.03 -1.43
C GLY A 160 15.90 -1.44 -1.93
N GLU A 161 15.88 -2.44 -1.05
CA GLU A 161 15.69 -3.86 -1.37
C GLU A 161 14.20 -4.28 -1.33
N GLY A 162 13.26 -3.33 -1.26
CA GLY A 162 11.82 -3.58 -1.20
C GLY A 162 11.22 -3.30 0.19
N PHE A 163 10.29 -4.14 0.61
CA PHE A 163 9.52 -3.99 1.84
C PHE A 163 9.19 -5.37 2.44
N TYR A 164 8.78 -5.38 3.70
CA TYR A 164 8.23 -6.58 4.36
C TYR A 164 7.05 -6.20 5.26
N TYR A 165 6.34 -7.21 5.76
CA TYR A 165 5.31 -7.02 6.75
C TYR A 165 5.36 -8.13 7.80
N ASP A 166 5.47 -7.74 9.06
CA ASP A 166 5.35 -8.63 10.20
C ASP A 166 3.88 -8.69 10.63
N ALA A 167 3.36 -9.90 10.74
CA ALA A 167 2.01 -10.15 11.24
C ALA A 167 1.97 -11.43 12.09
N PHE A 168 1.03 -11.46 13.04
CA PHE A 168 0.81 -12.60 13.91
C PHE A 168 -0.36 -13.46 13.41
N TYR A 169 -0.10 -14.73 13.17
CA TYR A 169 -1.03 -15.70 12.55
C TYR A 169 -1.54 -16.78 13.53
N GLY A 170 -1.30 -16.61 14.84
CA GLY A 170 -1.58 -17.67 15.81
C GLY A 170 -0.70 -18.89 15.55
N GLU A 171 -1.32 -20.06 15.39
CA GLU A 171 -0.65 -21.33 15.11
C GLU A 171 -0.36 -21.56 13.61
N LEU A 172 -0.83 -20.69 12.72
CA LEU A 172 -0.61 -20.82 11.28
C LEU A 172 0.80 -20.35 10.89
N GLY A 173 1.55 -21.21 10.21
CA GLY A 173 2.80 -20.85 9.53
C GLY A 173 2.60 -20.74 8.02
N LEU A 174 3.01 -19.62 7.43
CA LEU A 174 2.97 -19.44 5.98
C LEU A 174 4.13 -20.17 5.28
N ASN A 175 3.85 -20.67 4.08
CA ASN A 175 4.82 -21.31 3.18
C ASN A 175 4.48 -20.96 1.72
N GLU A 176 5.24 -21.48 0.76
CA GLU A 176 5.08 -21.17 -0.67
C GLU A 176 3.66 -21.41 -1.23
N GLU A 177 2.89 -22.35 -0.67
CA GLU A 177 1.53 -22.64 -1.13
C GLU A 177 0.55 -21.49 -0.85
N HIS A 178 0.89 -20.64 0.12
CA HIS A 178 0.08 -19.48 0.54
C HIS A 178 0.29 -18.26 -0.37
N PHE A 179 1.44 -18.17 -1.05
CA PHE A 179 1.84 -16.97 -1.80
C PHE A 179 0.87 -16.62 -2.92
N LYS A 180 0.27 -17.62 -3.58
CA LYS A 180 -0.69 -17.39 -4.67
C LYS A 180 -1.95 -16.66 -4.21
N LEU A 181 -2.41 -16.91 -2.99
CA LEU A 181 -3.57 -16.22 -2.43
C LEU A 181 -3.24 -14.78 -2.07
N ILE A 182 -2.06 -14.55 -1.47
CA ILE A 182 -1.55 -13.22 -1.15
C ILE A 182 -1.40 -12.38 -2.43
N GLU A 183 -0.77 -12.93 -3.46
CA GLU A 183 -0.60 -12.26 -4.75
C GLU A 183 -1.95 -11.91 -5.38
N SER A 184 -2.90 -12.84 -5.38
CA SER A 184 -4.25 -12.58 -5.89
C SER A 184 -4.98 -11.49 -5.10
N ALA A 185 -4.83 -11.45 -3.78
CA ALA A 185 -5.41 -10.42 -2.93
C ALA A 185 -4.77 -9.05 -3.18
N ALA A 186 -3.44 -8.98 -3.29
CA ALA A 186 -2.71 -7.76 -3.59
C ALA A 186 -3.12 -7.19 -4.96
N LEU A 187 -3.24 -8.06 -5.98
CA LEU A 187 -3.71 -7.65 -7.32
C LEU A 187 -5.15 -7.10 -7.29
N LYS A 188 -6.02 -7.61 -6.41
CA LYS A 188 -7.37 -7.05 -6.23
C LYS A 188 -7.36 -5.71 -5.50
N ALA A 189 -6.43 -5.50 -4.56
CA ALA A 189 -6.33 -4.27 -3.79
C ALA A 189 -5.82 -3.08 -4.62
N VAL A 190 -5.02 -3.34 -5.67
CA VAL A 190 -4.48 -2.30 -6.57
C VAL A 190 -5.34 -2.01 -7.81
N ALA A 191 -6.34 -2.86 -8.10
CA ALA A 191 -7.19 -2.77 -9.28
C ALA A 191 -8.33 -1.76 -9.10
#